data_AF-A0A964PD60-F1
#
_entry.id   AF-A0A964PD60-F1
#
_cell.length_a   1.000
_cell.length_b   1.000
_cell.length_c   1.000
_cell.angle_alpha   90.00
_cell.angle_beta   90.00
_cell.angle_gamma   90.00
#
_symmetry.space_group_name_H-M   'P 1'
#
loop_
_entity.id
_entity.type
_entity.pdbx_description
1 polymer ?
#
loop_
_entity_poly.entity_id
_entity_poly.type
_entity_poly.pdbx_seq_one_letter_code
_entity_poly.pdbx_strand_id
1 'polypeptide(L)'
;MTTKLVDGKGRLMLGNRLAGRMVIIDDSDPNHIVITPAVAIPECEAWLYENPEALRRVREGLKQAREGRFAKNPPDLAADAALADQLGD
;
A
#
# COMPACT_ATOMS: atom_id res chain seq x y z
N MET A 1 -26.40 11.51 8.34
CA MET A 1 -26.89 10.12 8.39
C MET A 1 -27.79 9.92 7.18
N THR A 2 -27.53 8.92 6.33
CA THR A 2 -28.36 8.67 5.13
C THR A 2 -28.82 7.22 5.17
N THR A 3 -30.12 7.01 5.08
CA THR A 3 -30.72 5.68 5.02
C THR A 3 -30.79 5.24 3.56
N LYS A 4 -30.34 4.02 3.28
CA LYS A 4 -30.43 3.41 1.95
C LYS A 4 -31.04 2.02 2.08
N LEU A 5 -31.84 1.64 1.09
CA LEU A 5 -32.46 0.32 1.04
C LEU A 5 -31.49 -0.66 0.36
N VAL A 6 -31.36 -1.85 0.93
CA VAL A 6 -30.68 -2.99 0.28
C VAL A 6 -31.62 -3.58 -0.76
N ASP A 7 -31.11 -3.87 -1.95
CA ASP A 7 -31.94 -4.45 -3.00
C ASP A 7 -32.21 -5.96 -2.78
N GLY A 8 -33.10 -6.54 -3.58
CA GLY A 8 -33.44 -7.97 -3.47
C GLY A 8 -32.30 -8.93 -3.81
N LYS A 9 -31.13 -8.42 -4.24
CA LYS A 9 -29.91 -9.20 -4.48
C LYS A 9 -28.87 -8.98 -3.37
N GLY A 10 -29.24 -8.29 -2.28
CA GLY A 10 -28.34 -8.01 -1.16
C GLY A 10 -27.32 -6.90 -1.41
N ARG A 11 -27.49 -6.07 -2.46
CA ARG A 11 -26.52 -5.01 -2.80
C ARG A 11 -26.90 -3.69 -2.12
N LEU A 12 -25.89 -2.99 -1.61
CA LEU A 12 -26.02 -1.65 -1.04
C LEU A 12 -25.25 -0.63 -1.88
N MET A 13 -25.94 0.36 -2.43
CA MET A 13 -25.32 1.39 -3.27
C MET A 13 -24.59 2.43 -2.42
N LEU A 14 -23.27 2.33 -2.31
CA LEU A 14 -22.46 3.27 -1.51
C LEU A 14 -22.23 4.63 -2.20
N GLY A 15 -22.47 4.71 -3.51
CA GLY A 15 -22.36 5.92 -4.32
C GLY A 15 -20.93 6.20 -4.83
N ASN A 16 -20.77 7.29 -5.58
CA ASN A 16 -19.56 7.57 -6.37
C ASN A 16 -18.28 7.71 -5.53
N ARG A 17 -18.38 8.03 -4.25
CA ARG A 17 -17.22 8.16 -3.35
C ARG A 17 -16.45 6.83 -3.18
N LEU A 18 -17.14 5.69 -3.29
CA LEU A 18 -16.55 4.35 -3.18
C LEU A 18 -16.60 3.58 -4.50
N ALA A 19 -17.05 4.20 -5.59
CA ALA A 19 -17.08 3.55 -6.89
C ALA A 19 -15.66 3.16 -7.33
N GLY A 20 -15.49 1.90 -7.73
CA GLY A 20 -14.20 1.35 -8.18
C GLY A 20 -13.16 1.15 -7.09
N ARG A 21 -13.49 1.37 -5.80
CA ARG A 21 -12.58 1.14 -4.68
C ARG A 21 -12.80 -0.24 -4.07
N MET A 22 -11.70 -0.89 -3.70
CA MET A 22 -11.76 -2.08 -2.86
C MET A 22 -12.17 -1.71 -1.44
N VAL A 23 -12.96 -2.55 -0.79
CA VAL A 23 -13.40 -2.38 0.59
C VAL A 23 -13.30 -3.70 1.33
N ILE A 24 -12.97 -3.62 2.61
CA ILE A 24 -13.11 -4.71 3.58
C ILE A 24 -14.50 -4.55 4.21
N ILE A 25 -15.24 -5.65 4.26
CA ILE A 25 -16.52 -5.76 4.96
C ILE A 25 -16.26 -6.57 6.22
N ASP A 26 -16.53 -5.97 7.37
CA ASP A 26 -16.54 -6.64 8.65
C ASP A 26 -17.99 -6.72 9.13
N ASP A 27 -18.53 -7.94 9.13
CA ASP A 27 -19.88 -8.31 9.54
C ASP A 27 -19.88 -9.19 10.80
N SER A 28 -18.78 -9.16 11.58
CA SER A 28 -18.65 -9.93 12.81
C SER A 28 -19.58 -9.46 13.93
N ASP A 29 -20.04 -8.21 13.90
CA ASP A 29 -21.06 -7.68 14.80
C ASP A 29 -22.48 -7.88 14.19
N PRO A 30 -23.40 -8.58 14.87
CA PRO A 30 -24.77 -8.80 14.39
C PRO A 30 -25.59 -7.53 14.13
N ASN A 31 -25.25 -6.43 14.80
CA ASN A 31 -25.98 -5.16 14.73
C ASN A 31 -25.32 -4.14 13.79
N HIS A 32 -24.06 -4.37 13.41
CA HIS A 32 -23.24 -3.39 12.71
C HIS A 32 -22.40 -4.03 11.62
N ILE A 33 -22.46 -3.43 10.42
CA ILE A 33 -21.54 -3.75 9.34
C ILE A 33 -20.58 -2.57 9.19
N VAL A 34 -19.27 -2.85 9.27
CA VAL A 34 -18.22 -1.85 9.08
C VAL A 34 -17.63 -2.02 7.68
N ILE A 35 -17.62 -0.92 6.91
CA ILE A 35 -17.06 -0.89 5.55
C ILE A 35 -15.83 0.00 5.54
N THR A 36 -14.67 -0.61 5.33
CA THR A 36 -13.37 0.08 5.36
C THR A 36 -12.74 0.10 3.97
N PRO A 37 -12.40 1.25 3.39
CA PRO A 37 -11.67 1.30 2.12
C PRO A 37 -10.32 0.61 2.23
N ALA A 38 -9.98 -0.19 1.23
CA ALA A 38 -8.76 -0.99 1.19
C ALA A 38 -8.01 -0.82 -0.14
N VAL A 39 -6.75 -1.25 -0.15
CA VAL A 39 -5.89 -1.34 -1.33
C VAL A 39 -5.25 -2.72 -1.37
N ALA A 40 -5.13 -3.30 -2.55
CA ALA A 40 -4.42 -4.56 -2.74
C ALA A 40 -2.91 -4.29 -2.77
N ILE A 41 -2.14 -5.12 -2.07
CA ILE A 41 -0.68 -5.11 -2.05
C ILE A 41 -0.23 -6.47 -2.61
N PRO A 42 0.66 -6.52 -3.62
CA PRO A 42 1.24 -7.77 -4.09
C PRO A 42 1.93 -8.53 -2.95
N GLU A 43 1.86 -9.87 -2.98
CA GLU A 43 2.44 -10.71 -1.93
C GLU A 43 3.95 -10.45 -1.74
N CYS A 44 4.69 -10.27 -2.84
CA CYS A 44 6.12 -9.94 -2.81
C CYS A 44 6.44 -8.58 -2.17
N GLU A 45 5.46 -7.71 -1.97
CA GLU A 45 5.60 -6.40 -1.32
C GLU A 45 4.99 -6.37 0.09
N ALA A 46 4.20 -7.38 0.46
CA ALA A 46 3.48 -7.42 1.74
C ALA A 46 4.43 -7.36 2.95
N TRP A 47 5.60 -8.00 2.85
CA TRP A 47 6.63 -8.01 3.90
C TRP A 47 7.04 -6.60 4.36
N LEU A 48 6.98 -5.60 3.47
CA LEU A 48 7.38 -4.24 3.81
C LEU A 48 6.43 -3.64 4.86
N TYR A 49 5.15 -4.00 4.81
CA TYR A 49 4.14 -3.53 5.75
C TYR A 49 4.17 -4.27 7.09
N GLU A 50 4.78 -5.46 7.13
CA GLU A 50 5.00 -6.26 8.34
C GLU A 50 6.26 -5.83 9.11
N ASN A 51 7.17 -5.09 8.47
CA ASN A 51 8.40 -4.57 9.08
C ASN A 51 8.33 -3.04 9.30
N PRO A 52 8.03 -2.57 10.52
CA PRO A 52 7.85 -1.15 10.80
C PRO A 52 9.09 -0.30 10.51
N GLU A 53 10.28 -0.82 10.77
CA GLU A 53 11.53 -0.09 10.57
C GLU A 53 11.86 0.05 9.07
N ALA A 54 11.68 -1.02 8.29
CA ALA A 54 11.86 -0.96 6.83
C ALA A 54 10.87 0.03 6.20
N LEU A 55 9.59 -0.05 6.57
CA LEU A 55 8.56 0.88 6.09
C LEU A 55 8.88 2.33 6.44
N ARG A 56 9.36 2.58 7.67
CA ARG A 56 9.77 3.91 8.12
C ARG A 56 10.90 4.46 7.25
N ARG A 57 11.94 3.66 6.99
CA ARG A 57 13.08 4.05 6.15
C ARG A 57 12.67 4.32 4.71
N VAL A 58 11.82 3.49 4.11
CA VAL A 58 11.33 3.69 2.74
C VAL A 58 10.54 5.00 2.65
N ARG A 59 9.63 5.26 3.61
CA ARG A 59 8.86 6.51 3.67
C ARG A 59 9.75 7.74 3.84
N GLU A 60 10.79 7.63 4.67
CA GLU A 60 11.76 8.69 4.86
C GLU A 60 12.53 8.98 3.56
N GLY A 61 13.01 7.94 2.87
CA GLY A 61 13.69 8.08 1.58
C GLY A 61 12.79 8.71 0.52
N LEU A 62 11.53 8.30 0.41
CA LEU A 62 10.55 8.90 -0.50
C LEU A 62 10.34 10.40 -0.20
N LYS A 63 10.30 10.78 1.09
CA LYS A 63 10.21 12.18 1.50
C LYS A 63 11.46 12.96 1.10
N GLN A 64 12.65 12.43 1.37
CA GLN A 64 13.92 13.05 1.02
C GLN A 64 14.03 13.27 -0.51
N ALA A 65 13.67 12.27 -1.31
CA ALA A 65 13.66 12.36 -2.77
C ALA A 65 12.70 13.44 -3.28
N ARG A 66 11.48 13.52 -2.72
CA ARG A 66 10.52 14.60 -3.05
C ARG A 66 11.05 15.98 -2.70
N GLU A 67 11.87 16.10 -1.67
CA GLU A 67 12.50 17.35 -1.21
C GLU A 67 13.86 17.60 -1.88
N GLY A 68 14.25 16.78 -2.86
CA GLY A 68 15.51 16.92 -3.61
C GLY A 68 16.77 16.64 -2.77
N ARG A 69 16.63 16.00 -1.62
CA ARG A 69 17.75 15.65 -0.73
C ARG A 69 18.24 14.25 -1.07
N PHE A 70 19.32 14.19 -1.85
CA PHE A 70 20.01 12.95 -2.18
C PHE A 70 21.31 12.81 -1.41
N ALA A 71 21.87 11.60 -1.37
CA ALA A 71 23.18 11.36 -0.79
C ALA A 71 24.23 12.22 -1.51
N LYS A 72 25.11 12.86 -0.74
CA LYS A 72 26.21 13.67 -1.30
C LYS A 72 27.22 12.82 -2.06
N ASN A 73 27.37 11.57 -1.64
CA ASN A 73 28.20 10.57 -2.27
C ASN A 73 27.26 9.46 -2.78
N PRO A 74 26.81 9.54 -4.05
CA PRO A 74 26.03 8.48 -4.63
C PRO A 74 26.87 7.19 -4.77
N PRO A 75 26.22 6.01 -4.83
CA PRO A 75 26.91 4.77 -5.18
C PRO A 75 27.60 4.91 -6.54
N ASP A 76 28.79 4.31 -6.67
CA ASP A 76 29.48 4.23 -7.96
C ASP A 76 28.92 3.03 -8.73
N LEU A 77 27.91 3.32 -9.56
CA LEU A 77 27.21 2.30 -10.34
C LEU A 77 28.15 1.50 -11.25
N ALA A 78 29.26 2.07 -11.69
CA ALA A 78 30.23 1.38 -12.54
C ALA A 78 31.07 0.38 -11.73
N ALA A 79 31.53 0.79 -10.55
CA ALA A 79 32.24 -0.10 -9.63
C ALA A 79 31.32 -1.21 -9.09
N ASP A 80 30.07 -0.87 -8.76
CA ASP A 80 29.08 -1.82 -8.25
C ASP A 80 28.69 -2.86 -9.32
N ALA A 81 28.56 -2.45 -10.59
CA ALA A 81 28.30 -3.37 -11.70
C ALA A 81 29.46 -4.34 -11.92
N ALA A 82 30.71 -3.85 -11.89
CA ALA A 82 31.90 -4.69 -12.05
C ALA A 82 32.04 -5.73 -10.93
N LEU A 83 31.62 -5.38 -9.69
CA LEU A 83 31.56 -6.32 -8.59
C LEU A 83 30.46 -7.37 -8.79
N ALA A 84 29.27 -6.97 -9.27
CA ALA A 84 28.18 -7.90 -9.54
C ALA A 84 28.57 -8.95 -10.59
N ASP A 85 29.28 -8.56 -11.65
CA ASP A 85 29.80 -9.47 -12.67
C ASP A 85 30.82 -10.47 -12.10
N GLN A 86 31.61 -10.07 -11.10
CA GLN A 86 32.55 -10.94 -10.39
C GLN A 86 31.86 -11.91 -9.42
N LEU A 87 30.63 -11.61 -9.02
CA LEU A 87 29.80 -12.41 -8.11
C LEU A 87 28.78 -13.28 -8.85
N GLY A 88 28.81 -13.31 -10.18
CA GLY A 88 27.97 -14.21 -10.99
C GLY A 88 28.37 -15.67 -10.79
N ASP A 89 27.44 -16.47 -10.25
CA ASP A 89 27.43 -17.91 -9.93
C ASP A 89 28.79 -18.63 -9.70
#